data_AF-A0A3S4GMM5-F1
#
_entry.id   AF-A0A3S4GMM5-F1
#
_cell.length_a   1.000
_cell.length_b   1.000
_cell.length_c   1.000
_cell.angle_alpha   90.00
_cell.angle_beta   90.00
_cell.angle_gamma   90.00
#
_symmetry.space_group_name_H-M   'P 1'
#
loop_
_entity.id
_entity.type
_entity.pdbx_description
1 polymer ?
#
loop_
_entity_poly.entity_id
_entity_poly.type
_entity_poly.pdbx_seq_one_letter_code
_entity_poly.pdbx_strand_id
1 'polypeptide(L)' 'MFLINGVVQDTLAANDRAIQFGDGCFTTARIQQGAGCATGRPSAAFTDNL' A
#
# COMPACT_ATOMS: atom_id res chain seq x y z
N MET A 1 -7.40 -11.57 0.63
CA MET A 1 -6.77 -11.34 1.93
C MET A 1 -5.83 -10.15 1.84
N PHE A 2 -6.21 -9.01 2.40
CA PHE A 2 -5.43 -7.78 2.41
C PHE A 2 -5.27 -7.28 3.85
N LEU A 3 -4.17 -6.60 4.16
CA LEU A 3 -4.00 -5.94 5.44
C LEU A 3 -4.36 -4.47 5.27
N ILE A 4 -5.55 -4.08 5.71
CA ILE A 4 -6.10 -2.73 5.57
C ILE A 4 -6.20 -2.14 6.98
N ASN A 5 -5.57 -0.99 7.22
CA ASN A 5 -5.55 -0.31 8.53
C ASN A 5 -5.09 -1.23 9.70
N GLY A 6 -4.17 -2.16 9.42
CA GLY A 6 -3.65 -3.11 10.42
C GLY A 6 -4.56 -4.32 10.68
N VAL A 7 -5.68 -4.46 9.98
CA VAL A 7 -6.61 -5.58 10.12
C VAL A 7 -6.68 -6.35 8.81
N VAL A 8 -6.73 -7.67 8.91
CA VAL A 8 -6.88 -8.55 7.76
C VAL A 8 -8.33 -8.50 7.28
N GLN A 9 -8.53 -8.07 6.04
CA GLN A 9 -9.84 -7.84 5.42
C GLN A 9 -9.82 -8.27 3.94
N ASP A 10 -10.96 -8.73 3.44
CA ASP A 10 -11.13 -9.10 2.02
C ASP A 10 -11.89 -8.04 1.21
N THR A 11 -12.51 -7.08 1.87
CA THR A 11 -13.33 -6.03 1.25
C THR A 11 -12.91 -4.65 1.75
N LEU A 12 -12.92 -3.66 0.86
CA LEU A 12 -12.77 -2.25 1.19
C LEU A 12 -14.13 -1.56 1.03
N ALA A 13 -14.38 -0.50 1.83
CA ALA A 13 -15.63 0.23 1.76
C ALA A 13 -15.80 0.91 0.39
N ALA A 14 -17.00 0.83 -0.19
CA ALA A 14 -17.25 1.38 -1.53
C ALA A 14 -17.10 2.91 -1.58
N ASN A 15 -17.29 3.60 -0.45
CA ASN A 15 -17.14 5.05 -0.33
C ASN A 15 -15.68 5.51 -0.13
N ASP A 16 -14.70 4.62 -0.20
CA ASP A 16 -13.28 4.98 -0.16
C ASP A 16 -12.89 5.84 -1.38
N ARG A 17 -12.06 6.87 -1.17
CA ARG A 17 -11.67 7.81 -2.24
C ARG A 17 -10.81 7.16 -3.32
N ALA A 18 -10.04 6.12 -2.99
CA ALA A 18 -9.31 5.34 -3.98
C ALA A 18 -10.27 4.56 -4.89
N ILE A 19 -11.41 4.09 -4.37
CA ILE A 19 -12.46 3.42 -5.15
C ILE A 19 -13.27 4.42 -5.99
N GLN A 20 -13.61 5.57 -5.41
CA GLN A 20 -14.47 6.56 -6.08
C GLN A 20 -13.73 7.39 -7.14
N PHE A 21 -12.50 7.82 -6.83
CA PHE A 21 -11.76 8.80 -7.64
C PHE A 21 -10.38 8.33 -8.07
N GLY A 22 -9.92 7.16 -7.61
CA GLY A 22 -8.52 6.75 -7.77
C GLY A 22 -7.55 7.64 -6.99
N ASP A 23 -8.01 8.28 -5.92
CA ASP A 23 -7.26 9.25 -5.15
C ASP A 23 -6.32 8.55 -4.14
N GLY A 24 -5.09 8.31 -4.59
CA GLY A 24 -4.02 7.70 -3.83
C GLY A 24 -2.86 7.25 -4.73
N CYS A 25 -1.77 6.78 -4.13
CA CYS A 25 -0.66 6.16 -4.84
C CYS A 25 -0.45 4.72 -4.35
N PHE A 26 0.22 3.89 -5.15
CA PHE A 26 0.58 2.52 -4.76
C PHE A 26 1.99 2.19 -5.25
N THR A 27 2.61 1.21 -4.59
CA THR A 27 3.94 0.72 -4.97
C THR A 27 3.98 -0.79 -4.88
N THR A 28 4.74 -1.41 -5.78
CA THR A 28 4.92 -2.85 -5.82
C THR A 28 6.36 -3.16 -5.45
N ALA A 29 6.56 -3.90 -4.36
CA ALA A 29 7.88 -4.27 -3.86
C ALA A 29 8.17 -5.76 -4.11
N ARG A 30 9.41 -6.09 -4.50
CA ARG A 30 9.85 -7.47 -4.72
C ARG A 30 10.41 -8.08 -3.44
N ILE A 31 9.69 -9.03 -2.83
CA ILE A 31 10.22 -9.76 -1.66
C ILE A 31 11.30 -10.77 -2.10
N GLN A 32 12.51 -10.64 -1.54
CA GLN A 32 13.59 -11.64 -1.63
C GLN A 32 13.89 -12.18 -0.23
N GLN A 33 14.32 -13.44 -0.15
CA GLN A 33 14.31 -14.30 1.04
C GLN A 33 14.64 -13.59 2.38
N GLY A 34 13.71 -13.72 3.34
CA GLY A 34 13.97 -13.65 4.78
C GLY A 34 14.26 -12.29 5.42
N ALA A 35 14.69 -11.27 4.68
CA ALA A 35 14.92 -9.96 5.27
C ALA A 35 14.75 -8.84 4.26
N GLY A 36 13.82 -7.93 4.57
CA GLY A 36 13.79 -6.55 4.08
C GLY A 36 14.10 -6.37 2.60
N CYS A 37 13.11 -6.60 1.73
CA CYS A 37 13.10 -5.98 0.41
C CYS A 37 13.40 -4.49 0.58
N ALA A 38 14.60 -4.03 0.20
CA ALA A 38 15.10 -2.66 0.24
C ALA A 38 14.14 -1.66 0.90
N THR A 39 13.95 -1.77 2.22
CA THR A 39 12.82 -1.16 2.93
C THR A 39 12.86 0.36 2.95
N GLY A 40 13.96 0.95 2.49
CA GLY A 40 14.15 2.40 2.38
C GLY A 40 13.57 3.06 1.13
N ARG A 41 13.15 2.33 0.10
CA ARG A 41 12.62 2.96 -1.15
C ARG A 41 11.10 3.02 -1.27
N PRO A 42 10.31 2.02 -0.83
CA PRO A 42 8.86 2.06 -0.98
C PRO A 42 8.19 3.14 -0.12
N SER A 43 8.72 3.37 1.09
CA SER A 43 8.23 4.42 2.00
C SER A 43 8.53 5.82 1.48
N ALA A 44 9.75 6.05 0.97
CA ALA A 44 10.14 7.32 0.34
C ALA A 44 9.25 7.66 -0.87
N ALA A 45 8.94 6.66 -1.72
CA ALA A 45 8.04 6.85 -2.86
C ALA A 45 6.61 7.28 -2.48
N PHE A 46 6.19 7.04 -1.23
CA PHE A 46 4.91 7.51 -0.72
C PHE A 46 5.00 8.93 -0.15
N THR A 47 6.10 9.26 0.54
CA THR A 47 6.31 10.59 1.14
C THR A 47 6.40 11.70 0.09
N ASP A 48 6.93 11.39 -1.11
CA ASP A 48 7.16 12.35 -2.19
C ASP A 48 5.89 12.68 -3.02
N ASN A 49 4.74 12.06 -2.72
CA ASN A 49 3.46 12.33 -3.39
C ASN A 49 2.60 13.37 -2.64
N LEU A 50 3.23 14.23 -1.83
CA LEU A 50 2.61 15.32 -1.07
C LEU A 50 3.09 16.70 -1.55
#